data_AF-A0A316C6D9-F1
#
_entry.id   AF-A0A316C6D9-F1
#
_cell.length_a   1.000
_cell.length_b   1.000
_cell.length_c   1.000
_cell.angle_alpha   90.00
_cell.angle_beta   90.00
_cell.angle_gamma   90.00
#
_symmetry.space_group_name_H-M   'P 1'
#
loop_
_entity.id
_entity.type
_entity.pdbx_description
1 polymer ?
#
loop_
_entity_poly.entity_id
_entity_poly.type
_entity_poly.pdbx_seq_one_letter_code
_entity_poly.pdbx_strand_id
1 'polypeptide(L)' 'MVVAAADCYAIGQRVASQNGGTLARASASTQGGQPVCVIVVLVPGKDGQRPRRAEFVVPQN' A
#
# COMPACT_ATOMS: atom_id res chain seq x y z
N MET A 1 -0.98 -17.33 12.67
CA MET A 1 -0.09 -16.17 12.90
C MET A 1 -0.39 -15.14 11.81
N VAL A 2 -1.13 -14.07 12.13
CA VAL A 2 -1.65 -13.07 11.16
C VAL A 2 -1.19 -11.66 11.57
N VAL A 3 0.07 -11.55 12.02
CA VAL A 3 0.60 -10.27 12.53
C VAL A 3 1.07 -9.40 11.36
N ALA A 4 1.86 -9.96 10.44
CA ALA A 4 2.44 -9.20 9.32
C ALA A 4 1.42 -8.60 8.35
N ALA A 5 0.29 -9.27 8.11
CA ALA A 5 -0.75 -8.75 7.21
C ALA A 5 -1.52 -7.58 7.84
N ALA A 6 -1.74 -7.60 9.16
CA ALA A 6 -2.38 -6.50 9.88
C ALA A 6 -1.48 -5.25 9.89
N ASP A 7 -0.18 -5.44 10.07
CA ASP A 7 0.81 -4.36 10.06
C ASP A 7 0.86 -3.66 8.69
N CYS A 8 0.95 -4.43 7.60
CA CYS A 8 0.96 -3.86 6.25
C CYS A 8 -0.36 -3.16 5.90
N TYR A 9 -1.49 -3.60 6.44
CA TYR A 9 -2.77 -2.94 6.20
C TYR A 9 -2.83 -1.56 6.88
N ALA A 10 -2.38 -1.47 8.14
CA ALA A 10 -2.28 -0.19 8.86
C ALA A 10 -1.29 0.78 8.19
N ILE A 11 -0.13 0.28 7.77
CA ILE A 11 0.86 1.06 7.00
C ILE A 11 0.24 1.51 5.67
N GLY A 12 -0.41 0.60 4.95
CA GLY A 12 -1.02 0.85 3.66
C GLY A 12 -2.14 1.90 3.73
N GLN A 13 -2.95 1.90 4.78
CA GLN A 13 -3.98 2.93 4.99
C GLN A 13 -3.36 4.31 5.15
N ARG A 14 -2.26 4.41 5.91
CA ARG A 14 -1.53 5.66 6.07
C ARG A 14 -0.94 6.13 4.75
N VAL A 15 -0.26 5.25 4.00
CA VAL A 15 0.29 5.56 2.67
C VAL A 15 -0.81 6.02 1.70
N ALA A 16 -1.96 5.33 1.68
CA ALA A 16 -3.10 5.71 0.86
C ALA A 16 -3.61 7.12 1.19
N SER A 17 -3.82 7.40 2.48
CA SER A 17 -4.28 8.72 2.95
C SER A 17 -3.31 9.84 2.60
N GLN A 18 -2.00 9.59 2.73
CA GLN A 18 -0.94 10.56 2.39
C GLN A 18 -0.88 10.85 0.88
N ASN A 19 -1.20 9.87 0.05
CA ASN A 19 -1.20 10.00 -1.41
C ASN A 19 -2.57 10.45 -1.96
N GLY A 20 -3.53 10.80 -1.10
CA GLY A 20 -4.87 11.24 -1.51
C GLY A 20 -5.68 10.15 -2.22
N GLY A 21 -5.44 8.88 -1.86
CA GLY A 21 -6.10 7.73 -2.45
C GLY A 21 -6.65 6.75 -1.42
N THR A 22 -7.17 5.64 -1.91
CA THR A 22 -7.70 4.56 -1.08
C THR A 22 -6.82 3.32 -1.18
N LEU A 23 -6.61 2.63 -0.06
CA LEU A 23 -5.89 1.38 -0.04
C LEU A 23 -6.65 0.31 -0.82
N ALA A 24 -6.05 -0.22 -1.88
CA ALA A 24 -6.63 -1.29 -2.70
C ALA A 24 -6.08 -2.66 -2.34
N ARG A 25 -4.81 -2.73 -1.95
CA ARG A 25 -4.15 -3.96 -1.48
C ARG A 25 -2.98 -3.60 -0.57
N ALA A 26 -2.81 -4.38 0.49
CA ALA A 26 -1.59 -4.41 1.29
C ALA A 26 -1.16 -5.85 1.43
N SER A 27 0.08 -6.15 1.05
CA SER A 27 0.63 -7.50 1.10
C SER A 27 2.02 -7.46 1.72
N ALA A 28 2.27 -8.31 2.71
CA ALA A 28 3.62 -8.55 3.20
C ALA A 28 4.41 -9.36 2.16
N SER A 29 5.67 -9.01 1.95
CA SER A 29 6.60 -9.64 1.03
C SER A 29 8.01 -9.56 1.58
N THR A 30 8.97 -10.21 0.92
CA THR A 30 10.38 -10.15 1.31
C THR A 30 11.20 -9.78 0.08
N GLN A 31 11.94 -8.68 0.13
CA GLN A 31 12.83 -8.25 -0.94
C GLN A 31 14.27 -8.20 -0.42
N GLY A 32 15.18 -8.91 -1.10
CA GLY A 32 16.60 -8.96 -0.69
C GLY A 32 16.82 -9.48 0.74
N GLY A 33 15.91 -10.32 1.25
CA GLY A 33 15.95 -10.82 2.63
C GLY A 33 15.34 -9.88 3.68
N GLN A 34 14.85 -8.71 3.29
CA GLN A 34 14.18 -7.76 4.19
C GLN A 34 12.65 -7.87 4.07
N PRO A 35 11.91 -7.92 5.20
CA PRO A 35 10.46 -7.89 5.17
C PRO A 35 9.98 -6.50 4.73
N VAL A 36 9.11 -6.48 3.73
CA VAL A 36 8.56 -5.27 3.12
C VAL A 36 7.06 -5.43 2.92
N CYS A 37 6.34 -4.32 2.95
CA CYS A 37 4.93 -4.24 2.58
C CYS A 37 4.81 -3.67 1.16
N VAL A 38 4.17 -4.43 0.29
CA VAL A 38 3.74 -3.97 -1.03
C VAL A 38 2.33 -3.41 -0.91
N ILE A 39 2.21 -2.10 -1.11
CA ILE A 39 0.99 -1.33 -0.93
C ILE A 39 0.51 -0.84 -2.29
N VAL A 40 -0.72 -1.16 -2.65
CA VAL A 40 -1.37 -0.64 -3.86
C VAL A 40 -2.41 0.38 -3.44
N VAL A 41 -2.24 1.62 -3.88
CA VAL A 41 -3.15 2.74 -3.67
C VAL A 41 -3.85 3.06 -4.98
N LEU A 42 -5.17 3.25 -4.90
CA LEU A 42 -5.96 3.82 -5.99
C LEU A 42 -6.09 5.32 -5.75
N VAL A 43 -5.45 6.12 -6.60
CA VAL A 43 -5.57 7.57 -6.60
C VAL A 43 -6.68 7.94 -7.58
N PRO A 44 -7.77 8.59 -7.12
CA PRO A 44 -8.84 9.06 -8.00
C PRO A 44 -8.29 10.03 -9.05
N GLY A 45 -8.67 9.83 -10.32
CA GLY A 45 -8.44 10.83 -11.35
C GLY A 45 -9.42 12.00 -11.17
N LYS A 46 -9.02 13.20 -11.61
CA LYS A 46 -9.95 14.33 -11.76
C LYS A 46 -10.59 14.30 -13.15
N ASP A 47 -11.81 14.82 -13.27
CA ASP A 47 -12.47 15.10 -14.56
C ASP A 47 -12.62 13.87 -15.48
N GLY A 48 -13.06 12.74 -14.92
CA GLY A 48 -13.29 11.51 -15.70
C GLY A 48 -12.02 10.72 -16.06
N GLN A 49 -10.85 11.15 -15.59
CA GLN A 49 -9.63 10.37 -15.72
C GLN A 49 -9.74 9.05 -14.95
N ARG A 50 -9.20 7.98 -15.55
CA ARG A 50 -9.17 6.66 -14.91
C ARG A 50 -8.36 6.72 -13.61
N PRO A 51 -8.79 6.04 -12.53
CA PRO A 51 -8.02 5.93 -11.31
C PRO A 51 -6.61 5.42 -11.60
N ARG A 52 -5.61 6.07 -11.01
CA ARG A 52 -4.21 5.65 -11.15
C ARG A 52 -3.90 4.66 -10.04
N ARG A 53 -3.34 3.51 -10.40
CA ARG A 53 -2.77 2.57 -9.44
C ARG A 53 -1.33 3.00 -9.18
N ALA A 54 -1.05 3.36 -7.93
CA ALA A 54 0.28 3.63 -7.45
C ALA A 54 0.69 2.50 -6.50
N GLU A 55 1.86 1.92 -6.75
CA GLU A 55 2.43 0.87 -5.92
C GLU A 55 3.59 1.42 -5.11
N PHE A 56 3.58 1.12 -3.82
CA PHE A 56 4.59 1.56 -2.86
C PHE A 56 5.15 0.34 -2.16
N VAL A 57 6.47 0.22 -2.17
CA VAL A 57 7.18 -0.76 -1.36
C VAL A 57 7.76 -0.03 -0.17
N VAL A 58 7.34 -0.42 1.02
CA VAL A 58 7.80 0.18 2.28
C VAL A 58 8.33 -0.92 3.19
N PRO A 59 9.37 -0.67 4.01
CA PRO A 59 9.88 -1.70 4.91
C PRO A 59 8.85 -2.02 6.01
N GLN A 60 8.87 -3.26 6.49
CA GLN A 60 8.06 -3.72 7.62
C GLN A 60 8.94 -3.69 8.88
N ASN A 61 9.18 -2.50 9.41
CA ASN A 61 10.09 -2.21 10.51
C ASN A 61 9.40 -1.55 11.71
#